data_AF-A0A8J4RR14-F1
#
_entry.id   AF-A0A8J4RR14-F1
#
_cell.length_a   1.000
_cell.length_b   1.000
_cell.length_c   1.000
_cell.angle_alpha   90.00
_cell.angle_beta   90.00
_cell.angle_gamma   90.00
#
_symmetry.space_group_name_H-M   'P 1'
#
loop_
_entity.id
_entity.type
_entity.pdbx_description
1 polymer ?
#
loop_
_entity_poly.entity_id
_entity_poly.type
_entity_poly.pdbx_seq_one_letter_code
_entity_poly.pdbx_strand_id
1 'polypeptide(L)'
;MAPNNANELTTPQPDGAFTTLKTPDIDDKRNSLVSQPHPSSSASAQRLPLLGNVLQFLIFAAMFVYAYGQLFYFTKAYSDLSATIGTWYGVPKDAGKDSNVGHDEMIRPTYFFLLGFIPLAASLLLFQALRHFNVRRISSYYVLGFARVLRRKPRVFGWVARVSLGELLFLAFLVGGNVYVFHFYYVQRVEKMRKRGSEFNFSLYLKMIALTLGFTCVYNMAFLFLPATRNCVWMEFLNISYANGIKYHRWVGVITVVTAFLHCVGYFWNWIREGTWTENALPCFDCAVGGKEGHDPWMNFFGEIALLSFLAIGFTSIPWVRRKMYNTFYSVHHLFIIGTIFAVLHWNNIIVWIFPSVLLYTVSRAVSSSNGFTPVTVREFTTLSHDVVKVVLSRSTTRSGDFKVGQFIYLNVPTISKLQWHAFTIGSSPRT
;
A
#
# COMPACT_ATOMS: atom_id res chain seq x y z
N MET A 1 69.56 43.95 27.36
CA MET A 1 70.28 42.66 27.45
C MET A 1 69.57 41.80 28.48
N ALA A 2 69.41 40.50 28.18
CA ALA A 2 68.56 39.49 28.84
C ALA A 2 67.12 39.36 28.25
N PRO A 3 66.60 38.13 28.07
CA PRO A 3 66.12 37.68 26.75
C PRO A 3 64.63 37.30 26.67
N ASN A 4 64.15 37.28 25.42
CA ASN A 4 62.84 36.83 24.95
C ASN A 4 62.57 35.34 25.26
N ASN A 5 61.37 35.04 25.76
CA ASN A 5 60.68 33.75 25.58
C ASN A 5 59.17 34.00 25.53
N ALA A 6 58.65 34.22 24.32
CA ALA A 6 57.21 34.24 24.05
C ALA A 6 56.77 32.83 23.67
N ASN A 7 56.04 32.15 24.56
CA ASN A 7 55.25 30.98 24.20
C ASN A 7 53.86 31.47 23.76
N GLU A 8 53.65 31.55 22.45
CA GLU A 8 52.33 31.72 21.85
C GLU A 8 51.50 30.44 22.04
N LEU A 9 50.36 30.55 22.75
CA LEU A 9 49.32 29.53 22.75
C LEU A 9 48.73 29.41 21.34
N THR A 10 49.05 28.33 20.64
CA THR A 10 48.46 27.97 19.36
C THR A 10 47.11 27.29 19.57
N THR A 11 46.04 27.93 19.13
CA THR A 11 44.71 27.34 18.92
C THR A 11 44.81 26.12 17.99
N PRO A 12 44.21 24.95 18.33
CA PRO A 12 44.26 23.79 17.44
C PRO A 12 43.36 24.01 16.22
N GLN A 13 43.96 24.05 15.03
CA GLN A 13 43.25 24.03 13.76
C GLN A 13 42.58 22.65 13.54
N PRO A 14 41.27 22.57 13.23
CA PRO A 14 40.59 21.28 13.05
C PRO A 14 40.87 20.62 11.68
N ASP A 15 41.57 21.29 10.78
CA ASP A 15 41.63 20.90 9.36
C ASP A 15 42.74 19.87 9.04
N GLY A 16 43.53 19.45 10.03
CA GLY A 16 44.61 18.46 9.86
C GLY A 16 44.20 16.99 9.98
N ALA A 17 42.98 16.69 10.44
CA ALA A 17 42.57 15.32 10.78
C ALA A 17 41.79 14.57 9.69
N PHE A 18 41.58 15.17 8.50
CA PHE A 18 40.73 14.58 7.45
C PHE A 18 41.42 14.34 6.09
N THR A 19 42.75 14.46 5.97
CA THR A 19 43.44 14.43 4.66
C THR A 19 44.17 13.13 4.29
N THR A 20 43.99 12.01 4.97
CA THR A 20 44.57 10.72 4.52
C THR A 20 43.66 9.51 4.74
N LEU A 21 42.53 9.47 4.02
CA LEU A 21 41.93 8.18 3.67
C LEU A 21 42.75 7.55 2.53
N LYS A 22 43.83 6.82 2.89
CA LYS A 22 44.48 5.89 1.96
C LYS A 22 43.44 4.83 1.55
N THR A 23 43.11 4.76 0.27
CA THR A 23 42.49 3.56 -0.31
C THR A 23 43.36 2.35 0.05
N PRO A 24 42.82 1.28 0.63
CA PRO A 24 43.62 0.09 0.89
C PRO A 24 44.09 -0.51 -0.44
N ASP A 25 45.39 -0.80 -0.54
CA ASP A 25 45.97 -1.51 -1.68
C ASP A 25 45.22 -2.82 -1.91
N ILE A 26 44.89 -3.07 -3.18
CA ILE A 26 43.99 -4.14 -3.62
C ILE A 26 44.66 -5.52 -3.53
N ASP A 27 45.96 -5.60 -3.24
CA ASP A 27 46.74 -6.83 -3.41
C ASP A 27 47.02 -7.64 -2.13
N ASP A 28 46.79 -7.10 -0.93
CA ASP A 28 47.19 -7.79 0.33
C ASP A 28 46.15 -8.74 0.95
N LYS A 29 45.03 -9.02 0.26
CA LYS A 29 43.97 -9.93 0.79
C LYS A 29 43.65 -11.15 -0.07
N ARG A 30 44.49 -11.49 -1.06
CA ARG A 30 44.28 -12.69 -1.87
C ARG A 30 44.77 -13.99 -1.22
N ASN A 31 45.65 -13.95 -0.22
CA ASN A 31 46.33 -15.16 0.27
C ASN A 31 45.94 -15.64 1.68
N SER A 32 44.94 -15.06 2.34
CA SER A 32 44.54 -15.49 3.71
C SER A 32 43.10 -16.03 3.83
N LEU A 33 42.43 -16.32 2.71
CA LEU A 33 41.13 -17.01 2.72
C LEU A 33 41.31 -18.48 2.36
N VAL A 34 42.11 -19.19 3.16
CA VAL A 34 41.99 -20.64 3.26
C VAL A 34 40.65 -20.90 3.94
N SER A 35 39.70 -21.39 3.15
CA SER A 35 38.38 -21.80 3.57
C SER A 35 38.47 -22.90 4.63
N GLN A 36 38.30 -22.54 5.90
CA GLN A 36 37.86 -23.47 6.93
C GLN A 36 36.42 -23.88 6.61
N PRO A 37 36.13 -25.18 6.35
CA PRO A 37 34.77 -25.62 6.11
C PRO A 37 34.04 -25.71 7.45
N HIS A 38 33.18 -24.75 7.75
CA HIS A 38 32.17 -24.94 8.79
C HIS A 38 31.19 -26.03 8.36
N PRO A 39 30.91 -27.03 9.20
CA PRO A 39 29.97 -28.10 8.88
C PRO A 39 28.53 -27.56 8.97
N SER A 40 27.65 -28.11 8.14
CA SER A 40 26.20 -27.88 8.05
C SER A 40 25.66 -26.82 7.07
N SER A 41 26.21 -26.73 5.85
CA SER A 41 25.31 -26.54 4.71
C SER A 41 24.69 -27.89 4.37
N SER A 42 23.48 -28.14 4.86
CA SER A 42 22.66 -29.31 4.49
C SER A 42 22.74 -29.55 2.98
N ALA A 43 23.03 -30.80 2.59
CA ALA A 43 23.04 -31.27 1.20
C ALA A 43 21.72 -31.01 0.43
N SER A 44 20.66 -30.55 1.13
CA SER A 44 19.43 -30.04 0.53
C SER A 44 19.65 -28.79 -0.33
N ALA A 45 20.60 -27.90 0.00
CA ALA A 45 20.76 -26.60 -0.64
C ALA A 45 21.12 -26.64 -2.15
N GLN A 46 21.64 -27.76 -2.65
CA GLN A 46 22.01 -27.93 -4.06
C GLN A 46 20.84 -28.34 -4.97
N ARG A 47 19.67 -28.74 -4.42
CA ARG A 47 18.46 -29.09 -5.20
C ARG A 47 17.38 -28.00 -5.28
N LEU A 48 17.62 -26.80 -4.74
CA LEU A 48 16.56 -25.78 -4.56
C LEU A 48 16.44 -24.61 -5.57
N PRO A 49 17.22 -24.45 -6.66
CA PRO A 49 17.01 -23.31 -7.57
C PRO A 49 15.70 -23.40 -8.35
N LEU A 50 15.27 -24.61 -8.73
CA LEU A 50 13.98 -24.86 -9.38
C LEU A 50 12.81 -24.48 -8.44
N LEU A 51 12.88 -24.90 -7.17
CA LEU A 51 11.87 -24.57 -6.17
C LEU A 51 11.78 -23.04 -5.96
N GLY A 52 12.92 -22.35 -5.89
CA GLY A 52 12.96 -20.88 -5.81
C GLY A 52 12.31 -20.19 -7.01
N ASN A 53 12.58 -20.67 -8.23
CA ASN A 53 11.98 -20.14 -9.46
C ASN A 53 10.46 -20.38 -9.49
N VAL A 54 10.01 -21.59 -9.11
CA VAL A 54 8.59 -21.94 -9.04
C VAL A 54 7.86 -21.05 -8.02
N LEU A 55 8.41 -20.90 -6.81
CA LEU A 55 7.83 -20.02 -5.80
C LEU A 55 7.74 -18.57 -6.28
N GLN A 56 8.76 -18.06 -6.98
CA GLN A 56 8.75 -16.71 -7.54
C GLN A 56 7.69 -16.54 -8.63
N PHE A 57 7.54 -17.52 -9.51
CA PHE A 57 6.48 -17.54 -10.53
C PHE A 57 5.09 -17.56 -9.90
N LEU A 58 4.87 -18.40 -8.88
CA LEU A 58 3.60 -18.49 -8.17
C LEU A 58 3.26 -17.19 -7.44
N ILE A 59 4.24 -16.51 -6.84
CA ILE A 59 4.03 -15.17 -6.24
C ILE A 59 3.58 -14.18 -7.30
N PHE A 60 4.27 -14.12 -8.45
CA PHE A 60 3.92 -13.23 -9.55
C PHE A 60 2.52 -13.54 -10.11
N ALA A 61 2.19 -14.82 -10.31
CA ALA A 61 0.88 -15.26 -10.76
C ALA A 61 -0.20 -14.86 -9.75
N ALA A 62 0.02 -15.03 -8.46
CA ALA A 62 -0.94 -14.65 -7.42
C ALA A 62 -1.16 -13.12 -7.36
N MET A 63 -0.09 -12.32 -7.52
CA MET A 63 -0.19 -10.86 -7.64
C MET A 63 -1.01 -10.46 -8.87
N PHE A 64 -0.77 -11.12 -10.01
CA PHE A 64 -1.51 -10.88 -11.25
C PHE A 64 -2.98 -11.26 -11.11
N VAL A 65 -3.29 -12.43 -10.54
CA VAL A 65 -4.67 -12.87 -10.30
C VAL A 65 -5.40 -11.89 -9.39
N TYR A 66 -4.76 -11.37 -8.33
CA TYR A 66 -5.34 -10.31 -7.50
C TYR A 66 -5.66 -9.06 -8.31
N ALA A 67 -4.68 -8.54 -9.07
CA ALA A 67 -4.83 -7.31 -9.86
C ALA A 67 -5.92 -7.45 -10.93
N TYR A 68 -5.86 -8.54 -11.70
CA TYR A 68 -6.78 -8.84 -12.77
C TYR A 68 -8.17 -9.20 -12.25
N GLY A 69 -8.28 -9.88 -11.10
CA GLY A 69 -9.55 -10.18 -10.43
C GLY A 69 -10.36 -8.91 -10.16
N GLN A 70 -9.74 -7.82 -9.73
CA GLN A 70 -10.45 -6.55 -9.54
C GLN A 70 -11.03 -5.98 -10.86
N LEU A 71 -10.37 -6.23 -11.99
CA LEU A 71 -10.82 -5.77 -13.32
C LEU A 71 -11.84 -6.74 -13.95
N PHE A 72 -11.64 -8.04 -13.76
CA PHE A 72 -12.47 -9.10 -14.32
C PHE A 72 -13.93 -8.97 -13.89
N TYR A 73 -14.18 -8.46 -12.68
CA TYR A 73 -15.52 -8.15 -12.18
C TYR A 73 -16.37 -7.32 -13.16
N PHE A 74 -15.74 -6.41 -13.92
CA PHE A 74 -16.43 -5.53 -14.87
C PHE A 74 -16.60 -6.15 -16.27
N THR A 75 -16.16 -7.39 -16.47
CA THR A 75 -16.30 -8.07 -17.77
C THR A 75 -17.66 -8.73 -17.92
N LYS A 76 -18.05 -9.04 -19.17
CA LYS A 76 -19.24 -9.88 -19.42
C LYS A 76 -19.03 -11.31 -18.89
N ALA A 77 -17.81 -11.84 -18.96
CA ALA A 77 -17.49 -13.19 -18.46
C ALA A 77 -17.70 -13.34 -16.94
N TYR A 78 -17.73 -12.24 -16.18
CA TYR A 78 -18.10 -12.28 -14.77
C TYR A 78 -19.54 -12.79 -14.57
N SER A 79 -20.49 -12.51 -15.46
CA SER A 79 -21.86 -13.01 -15.31
C SER A 79 -21.88 -14.54 -15.30
N ASP A 80 -21.15 -15.17 -16.21
CA ASP A 80 -21.11 -16.63 -16.38
C ASP A 80 -20.42 -17.31 -15.19
N LEU A 81 -19.33 -16.70 -14.72
CA LEU A 81 -18.65 -17.15 -13.51
C LEU A 81 -19.54 -16.98 -12.27
N SER A 82 -20.24 -15.84 -12.16
CA SER A 82 -21.14 -15.56 -11.03
C SER A 82 -22.33 -16.51 -11.00
N ALA A 83 -22.89 -16.88 -12.16
CA ALA A 83 -23.92 -17.91 -12.27
C ALA A 83 -23.39 -19.28 -11.86
N THR A 84 -22.15 -19.60 -12.25
CA THR A 84 -21.49 -20.84 -11.83
C THR A 84 -21.29 -20.90 -10.32
N ILE A 85 -20.78 -19.83 -9.70
CA ILE A 85 -20.67 -19.72 -8.23
C ILE A 85 -22.05 -19.80 -7.56
N GLY A 86 -23.08 -19.20 -8.16
CA GLY A 86 -24.46 -19.28 -7.67
C GLY A 86 -24.96 -20.71 -7.51
N THR A 87 -24.58 -21.61 -8.43
CA THR A 87 -24.95 -23.04 -8.32
C THR A 87 -24.40 -23.72 -7.06
N TRP A 88 -23.26 -23.26 -6.52
CA TRP A 88 -22.72 -23.79 -5.26
C TRP A 88 -23.57 -23.43 -4.04
N TYR A 89 -24.43 -22.41 -4.18
CA TYR A 89 -25.29 -21.86 -3.14
C TYR A 89 -26.78 -22.07 -3.45
N GLY A 90 -27.10 -23.01 -4.34
CA GLY A 90 -28.48 -23.36 -4.67
C GLY A 90 -29.22 -22.33 -5.53
N VAL A 91 -28.50 -21.43 -6.22
CA VAL A 91 -29.08 -20.46 -7.17
C VAL A 91 -28.99 -21.05 -8.59
N PRO A 92 -30.12 -21.40 -9.24
CA PRO A 92 -30.12 -21.86 -10.63
C PRO A 92 -29.57 -20.81 -11.60
N LYS A 93 -28.99 -21.24 -12.72
CA LYS A 93 -28.43 -20.32 -13.73
C LYS A 93 -29.47 -19.40 -14.37
N ASP A 94 -30.71 -19.87 -14.45
CA ASP A 94 -31.85 -19.15 -15.04
C ASP A 94 -32.65 -18.36 -13.98
N ALA A 95 -32.20 -18.35 -12.73
CA ALA A 95 -32.86 -17.62 -11.66
C ALA A 95 -32.81 -16.11 -11.92
N GLY A 96 -33.98 -15.46 -11.82
CA GLY A 96 -34.07 -14.00 -11.83
C GLY A 96 -33.32 -13.40 -10.64
N LYS A 97 -32.82 -12.18 -10.77
CA LYS A 97 -32.01 -11.47 -9.75
C LYS A 97 -32.68 -11.29 -8.38
N ASP A 98 -33.98 -11.58 -8.27
CA ASP A 98 -34.81 -11.39 -7.08
C ASP A 98 -35.64 -12.65 -6.76
N SER A 99 -35.26 -13.83 -7.25
CA SER A 99 -36.11 -15.03 -7.12
C SER A 99 -36.16 -15.60 -5.70
N ASN A 100 -35.41 -15.06 -4.72
CA ASN A 100 -35.26 -15.58 -3.36
C ASN A 100 -34.93 -17.10 -3.31
N VAL A 101 -34.35 -17.64 -4.38
CA VAL A 101 -33.97 -19.06 -4.50
C VAL A 101 -32.47 -19.17 -4.25
N GLY A 102 -32.10 -19.93 -3.22
CA GLY A 102 -30.70 -20.10 -2.82
C GLY A 102 -30.13 -18.90 -2.06
N HIS A 103 -28.81 -18.86 -1.93
CA HIS A 103 -28.06 -17.81 -1.24
C HIS A 103 -27.26 -16.95 -2.23
N ASP A 104 -27.92 -16.04 -2.94
CA ASP A 104 -27.28 -15.16 -3.94
C ASP A 104 -26.33 -14.12 -3.29
N GLU A 105 -26.57 -13.79 -2.02
CA GLU A 105 -25.71 -12.94 -1.19
C GLU A 105 -24.29 -13.47 -1.07
N MET A 106 -24.09 -14.79 -1.22
CA MET A 106 -22.79 -15.45 -1.11
C MET A 106 -21.95 -15.36 -2.40
N ILE A 107 -22.54 -15.02 -3.55
CA ILE A 107 -21.84 -15.06 -4.84
C ILE A 107 -20.68 -14.06 -4.89
N ARG A 108 -20.93 -12.80 -4.49
CA ARG A 108 -19.90 -11.75 -4.52
C ARG A 108 -18.79 -11.99 -3.49
N PRO A 109 -19.09 -12.29 -2.20
CA PRO A 109 -18.06 -12.67 -1.24
C PRO A 109 -17.18 -13.82 -1.73
N THR A 110 -17.77 -14.87 -2.31
CA THR A 110 -17.01 -16.03 -2.79
C THR A 110 -16.11 -15.67 -3.97
N TYR A 111 -16.59 -14.86 -4.91
CA TYR A 111 -15.75 -14.35 -6.00
C TYR A 111 -14.51 -13.59 -5.48
N PHE A 112 -14.71 -12.62 -4.59
CA PHE A 112 -13.61 -11.83 -4.02
C PHE A 112 -12.75 -12.62 -3.04
N PHE A 113 -13.28 -13.67 -2.41
CA PHE A 113 -12.49 -14.58 -1.62
C PHE A 113 -11.52 -15.37 -2.51
N LEU A 114 -12.02 -15.94 -3.61
CA LEU A 114 -11.21 -16.77 -4.53
C LEU A 114 -10.20 -15.97 -5.35
N LEU A 115 -10.59 -14.79 -5.85
CA LEU A 115 -9.74 -13.98 -6.75
C LEU A 115 -9.10 -12.76 -6.07
N GLY A 116 -9.52 -12.42 -4.86
CA GLY A 116 -8.96 -11.34 -4.06
C GLY A 116 -8.16 -11.86 -2.86
N PHE A 117 -8.84 -12.50 -1.91
CA PHE A 117 -8.21 -12.92 -0.65
C PHE A 117 -7.19 -14.05 -0.83
N ILE A 118 -7.57 -15.16 -1.46
CA ILE A 118 -6.68 -16.33 -1.63
C ILE A 118 -5.38 -15.95 -2.37
N PRO A 119 -5.39 -15.24 -3.50
CA PRO A 119 -4.14 -14.90 -4.20
C PRO A 119 -3.26 -13.96 -3.38
N LEU A 120 -3.85 -12.99 -2.67
CA LEU A 120 -3.08 -12.10 -1.80
C LEU A 120 -2.46 -12.89 -0.63
N ALA A 121 -3.22 -13.75 0.03
CA ALA A 121 -2.74 -14.63 1.10
C ALA A 121 -1.66 -15.61 0.61
N ALA A 122 -1.86 -16.25 -0.54
CA ALA A 122 -0.90 -17.13 -1.17
C ALA A 122 0.40 -16.39 -1.48
N SER A 123 0.34 -15.18 -2.03
CA SER A 123 1.53 -14.38 -2.30
C SER A 123 2.37 -14.10 -1.04
N LEU A 124 1.71 -13.87 0.11
CA LEU A 124 2.33 -13.66 1.42
C LEU A 124 3.00 -14.93 1.95
N LEU A 125 2.27 -16.05 1.96
CA LEU A 125 2.77 -17.33 2.46
C LEU A 125 3.93 -17.85 1.62
N LEU A 126 3.82 -17.77 0.29
CA LEU A 126 4.88 -18.16 -0.64
C LEU A 126 6.11 -17.26 -0.48
N PHE A 127 5.93 -15.95 -0.30
CA PHE A 127 7.04 -15.03 -0.04
C PHE A 127 7.72 -15.32 1.30
N GLN A 128 6.96 -15.64 2.34
CA GLN A 128 7.51 -16.02 3.64
C GLN A 128 8.27 -17.35 3.57
N ALA A 129 7.76 -18.33 2.82
CA ALA A 129 8.46 -19.58 2.55
C ALA A 129 9.80 -19.31 1.82
N LEU A 130 9.79 -18.47 0.78
CA LEU A 130 10.99 -18.05 0.06
C LEU A 130 12.02 -17.39 0.99
N ARG A 131 11.55 -16.60 1.97
CA ARG A 131 12.41 -15.98 2.99
C ARG A 131 12.96 -17.01 3.99
N HIS A 132 12.13 -17.96 4.43
CA HIS A 132 12.50 -18.98 5.42
C HIS A 132 13.63 -19.87 4.91
N PHE A 133 13.51 -20.41 3.70
CA PHE A 133 14.51 -21.29 3.09
C PHE A 133 15.82 -20.56 2.67
N ASN A 134 16.02 -19.31 3.09
CA ASN A 134 17.18 -18.47 2.76
C ASN A 134 17.46 -18.37 1.24
N VAL A 135 16.44 -18.63 0.43
CA VAL A 135 16.46 -18.54 -1.04
C VAL A 135 16.57 -17.07 -1.49
N ARG A 136 16.66 -16.10 -0.56
CA ARG A 136 17.09 -14.72 -0.85
C ARG A 136 18.39 -14.67 -1.67
N ARG A 137 19.31 -15.64 -1.50
CA ARG A 137 20.54 -15.73 -2.31
C ARG A 137 20.29 -16.29 -3.72
N ILE A 138 19.21 -17.03 -3.92
CA ILE A 138 18.66 -17.40 -5.22
C ILE A 138 17.52 -16.41 -5.55
N SER A 139 17.82 -15.11 -5.47
CA SER A 139 17.07 -14.19 -6.30
C SER A 139 17.38 -14.66 -7.72
N SER A 140 16.41 -15.28 -8.39
CA SER A 140 16.65 -15.85 -9.71
C SER A 140 17.29 -14.77 -10.57
N TYR A 141 18.32 -15.13 -11.34
CA TYR A 141 18.94 -14.19 -12.27
C TYR A 141 17.88 -13.42 -13.08
N TYR A 142 16.78 -14.10 -13.39
CA TYR A 142 15.58 -13.55 -14.02
C TYR A 142 14.86 -12.48 -13.20
N VAL A 143 14.57 -12.70 -11.90
CA VAL A 143 13.90 -11.69 -11.06
C VAL A 143 14.79 -10.48 -10.82
N LEU A 144 16.09 -10.67 -10.60
CA LEU A 144 17.03 -9.55 -10.50
C LEU A 144 17.21 -8.82 -11.83
N GLY A 145 17.19 -9.54 -12.95
CA GLY A 145 17.20 -8.97 -14.30
C GLY A 145 15.95 -8.12 -14.54
N PHE A 146 14.77 -8.69 -14.25
CA PHE A 146 13.49 -8.03 -14.35
C PHE A 146 13.38 -6.79 -13.46
N ALA A 147 13.75 -6.90 -12.18
CA ALA A 147 13.77 -5.76 -11.26
C ALA A 147 14.78 -4.69 -11.70
N ARG A 148 15.93 -5.08 -12.28
CA ARG A 148 16.88 -4.14 -12.89
C ARG A 148 16.26 -3.41 -14.07
N VAL A 149 15.54 -4.10 -14.96
CA VAL A 149 14.81 -3.49 -16.07
C VAL A 149 13.76 -2.51 -15.56
N LEU A 150 12.92 -2.91 -14.59
CA LEU A 150 11.90 -2.03 -14.02
C LEU A 150 12.48 -0.76 -13.37
N ARG A 151 13.71 -0.81 -12.86
CA ARG A 151 14.38 0.38 -12.29
C ARG A 151 15.03 1.29 -13.32
N ARG A 152 15.19 0.85 -14.57
CA ARG A 152 15.76 1.70 -15.63
C ARG A 152 14.87 2.91 -15.84
N LYS A 153 15.50 4.07 -16.00
CA LYS A 153 14.83 5.31 -16.43
C LYS A 153 14.98 5.41 -17.94
N PRO A 154 13.87 5.44 -18.71
CA PRO A 154 13.96 5.56 -20.15
C PRO A 154 14.59 6.91 -20.54
N ARG A 155 15.32 6.91 -21.65
CA ARG A 155 15.83 8.12 -22.29
C ARG A 155 14.96 8.42 -23.50
N VAL A 156 14.33 9.59 -23.51
CA VAL A 156 13.43 10.02 -24.60
C VAL A 156 14.00 11.34 -25.13
N PHE A 157 14.33 11.37 -26.42
CA PHE A 157 14.94 12.53 -27.09
C PHE A 157 16.15 13.14 -26.35
N GLY A 158 17.03 12.29 -25.79
CA GLY A 158 18.22 12.72 -25.04
C GLY A 158 17.96 13.06 -23.56
N TRP A 159 16.71 13.19 -23.13
CA TRP A 159 16.34 13.48 -21.74
C TRP A 159 16.08 12.20 -20.95
N VAL A 160 16.65 12.10 -19.74
CA VAL A 160 16.36 10.99 -18.81
C VAL A 160 15.03 11.27 -18.11
N ALA A 161 14.04 10.40 -18.32
CA ALA A 161 12.77 10.52 -17.63
C ALA A 161 12.95 10.47 -16.10
N ARG A 162 12.19 11.29 -15.37
CA ARG A 162 12.24 11.30 -13.89
C ARG A 162 11.69 10.01 -13.28
N VAL A 163 10.81 9.33 -14.02
CA VAL A 163 10.13 8.09 -13.65
C VAL A 163 10.83 6.85 -14.20
N SER A 164 10.84 5.76 -13.44
CA SER A 164 11.38 4.46 -13.87
C SER A 164 10.37 3.67 -14.73
N LEU A 165 10.83 2.66 -15.48
CA LEU A 165 9.94 1.78 -16.26
C LEU A 165 8.87 1.09 -15.38
N GLY A 166 9.23 0.69 -14.16
CA GLY A 166 8.29 0.12 -13.19
C GLY A 166 7.26 1.14 -12.70
N GLU A 167 7.66 2.42 -12.57
CA GLU A 167 6.71 3.50 -12.28
C GLU A 167 5.78 3.78 -13.45
N LEU A 168 6.29 3.72 -14.68
CA LEU A 168 5.46 3.82 -15.88
C LEU A 168 4.48 2.65 -15.99
N LEU A 169 4.92 1.43 -15.70
CA LEU A 169 4.05 0.26 -15.66
C LEU A 169 2.99 0.39 -14.56
N PHE A 170 3.37 0.87 -13.38
CA PHE A 170 2.42 1.14 -12.30
C PHE A 170 1.42 2.25 -12.68
N LEU A 171 1.88 3.33 -13.32
CA LEU A 171 1.02 4.40 -13.82
C LEU A 171 0.10 3.92 -14.93
N ALA A 172 0.58 3.07 -15.84
CA ALA A 172 -0.23 2.45 -16.89
C ALA A 172 -1.30 1.54 -16.26
N PHE A 173 -0.94 0.75 -15.25
CA PHE A 173 -1.92 -0.03 -14.48
C PHE A 173 -2.93 0.87 -13.77
N LEU A 174 -2.47 1.94 -13.11
CA LEU A 174 -3.33 2.85 -12.36
C LEU A 174 -4.29 3.61 -13.28
N VAL A 175 -3.76 4.33 -14.27
CA VAL A 175 -4.57 5.11 -15.23
C VAL A 175 -5.40 4.19 -16.11
N GLY A 176 -4.79 3.16 -16.68
CA GLY A 176 -5.48 2.19 -17.54
C GLY A 176 -6.56 1.42 -16.80
N GLY A 177 -6.31 0.98 -15.56
CA GLY A 177 -7.31 0.34 -14.72
C GLY A 177 -8.49 1.26 -14.37
N ASN A 178 -8.22 2.53 -14.04
CA ASN A 178 -9.27 3.52 -13.79
C ASN A 178 -10.12 3.79 -15.04
N VAL A 179 -9.49 3.98 -16.21
CA VAL A 179 -10.19 4.17 -17.49
C VAL A 179 -10.99 2.93 -17.87
N TYR A 180 -10.41 1.75 -17.66
CA TYR A 180 -11.07 0.46 -17.92
C TYR A 180 -12.34 0.32 -17.07
N VAL A 181 -12.22 0.48 -15.75
CA VAL A 181 -13.36 0.39 -14.82
C VAL A 181 -14.42 1.41 -15.20
N PHE A 182 -14.01 2.66 -15.47
CA PHE A 182 -14.95 3.70 -15.87
C PHE A 182 -15.70 3.33 -17.14
N HIS A 183 -14.99 2.95 -18.20
CA HIS A 183 -15.57 2.63 -19.49
C HIS A 183 -16.52 1.43 -19.43
N PHE A 184 -16.04 0.29 -18.92
CA PHE A 184 -16.84 -0.95 -18.92
C PHE A 184 -18.04 -0.85 -18.00
N TYR A 185 -17.89 -0.26 -16.82
CA TYR A 185 -19.02 -0.07 -15.92
C TYR A 185 -20.05 0.91 -16.49
N TYR A 186 -19.60 2.04 -17.07
CA TYR A 186 -20.48 3.02 -17.69
C TYR A 186 -21.27 2.43 -18.87
N VAL A 187 -20.60 1.71 -19.78
CA VAL A 187 -21.25 1.07 -20.94
C VAL A 187 -22.31 0.06 -20.48
N GLN A 188 -21.98 -0.81 -19.53
CA GLN A 188 -22.96 -1.75 -18.96
C GLN A 188 -24.15 -1.03 -18.33
N ARG A 189 -23.93 0.12 -17.69
CA ARG A 189 -25.00 0.91 -17.09
C ARG A 189 -25.91 1.53 -18.15
N VAL A 190 -25.34 2.08 -19.22
CA VAL A 190 -26.09 2.62 -20.35
C VAL A 190 -26.93 1.53 -21.02
N GLU A 191 -26.36 0.36 -21.29
CA GLU A 191 -27.09 -0.79 -21.83
C GLU A 191 -28.25 -1.20 -20.90
N LYS A 192 -28.03 -1.23 -19.59
CA LYS A 192 -29.06 -1.55 -18.59
C LYS A 192 -30.20 -0.53 -18.58
N MET A 193 -29.89 0.77 -18.69
CA MET A 193 -30.93 1.82 -18.73
C MET A 193 -31.71 1.80 -20.04
N ARG A 194 -31.04 1.51 -21.16
CA ARG A 194 -31.70 1.33 -22.47
C ARG A 194 -32.68 0.16 -22.46
N LYS A 195 -32.30 -0.97 -21.87
CA LYS A 195 -33.19 -2.15 -21.70
C LYS A 195 -34.41 -1.86 -20.81
N ARG A 196 -34.30 -0.90 -19.87
CA ARG A 196 -35.41 -0.45 -19.01
C ARG A 196 -36.32 0.56 -19.69
N GLY A 197 -36.03 0.98 -20.93
CA GLY A 197 -36.81 2.01 -21.62
C GLY A 197 -36.70 3.40 -20.98
N SER A 198 -35.64 3.66 -20.20
CA SER A 198 -35.47 4.96 -19.53
C SER A 198 -35.10 6.05 -20.53
N GLU A 199 -35.68 7.25 -20.37
CA GLU A 199 -35.33 8.41 -21.18
C GLU A 199 -33.95 8.95 -20.80
N PHE A 200 -33.09 9.13 -21.81
CA PHE A 200 -31.74 9.65 -21.65
C PHE A 200 -31.75 11.17 -21.54
N ASN A 201 -32.01 11.68 -20.33
CA ASN A 201 -31.89 13.09 -19.99
C ASN A 201 -30.56 13.40 -19.27
N PHE A 202 -30.26 14.69 -19.09
CA PHE A 202 -29.03 15.12 -18.42
C PHE A 202 -28.89 14.56 -16.99
N SER A 203 -29.99 14.50 -16.23
CA SER A 203 -30.00 13.97 -14.85
C SER A 203 -29.56 12.50 -14.83
N LEU A 204 -30.10 11.69 -15.74
CA LEU A 204 -29.74 10.29 -15.88
C LEU A 204 -28.27 10.11 -16.26
N TYR A 205 -27.76 10.90 -17.22
CA TYR A 205 -26.34 10.87 -17.58
C TYR A 205 -25.43 11.23 -16.40
N LEU A 206 -25.77 12.29 -15.66
CA LEU A 206 -25.00 12.73 -14.52
C LEU A 206 -25.00 11.67 -13.39
N LYS A 207 -26.17 11.10 -13.07
CA LYS A 207 -26.31 9.99 -12.11
C LYS A 207 -25.48 8.76 -12.53
N MET A 208 -25.47 8.41 -13.82
CA MET A 208 -24.65 7.30 -14.32
C MET A 208 -23.15 7.59 -14.19
N ILE A 209 -22.69 8.79 -14.56
CA ILE A 209 -21.28 9.19 -14.42
C ILE A 209 -20.86 9.21 -12.94
N ALA A 210 -21.68 9.80 -12.08
CA ALA A 210 -21.45 9.86 -10.64
C ALA A 210 -21.30 8.46 -10.05
N LEU A 211 -22.22 7.54 -10.37
CA LEU A 211 -22.15 6.16 -9.90
C LEU A 211 -20.88 5.44 -10.41
N THR A 212 -20.52 5.62 -11.68
CA THR A 212 -19.28 5.05 -12.25
C THR A 212 -18.05 5.54 -11.49
N LEU A 213 -17.98 6.83 -11.16
CA LEU A 213 -16.89 7.39 -10.34
C LEU A 213 -16.82 6.76 -8.95
N GLY A 214 -17.97 6.39 -8.37
CA GLY A 214 -18.04 5.62 -7.13
C GLY A 214 -17.35 4.24 -7.27
N PHE A 215 -17.63 3.50 -8.34
CA PHE A 215 -16.95 2.22 -8.60
C PHE A 215 -15.47 2.38 -8.91
N THR A 216 -15.08 3.44 -9.62
CA THR A 216 -13.67 3.79 -9.82
C THR A 216 -12.99 4.08 -8.47
N CYS A 217 -13.66 4.78 -7.55
CA CYS A 217 -13.17 5.01 -6.19
C CYS A 217 -12.91 3.69 -5.46
N VAL A 218 -13.90 2.78 -5.44
CA VAL A 218 -13.78 1.45 -4.81
C VAL A 218 -12.62 0.64 -5.39
N TYR A 219 -12.45 0.64 -6.71
CA TYR A 219 -11.32 0.00 -7.37
C TYR A 219 -9.97 0.50 -6.82
N ASN A 220 -9.80 1.82 -6.68
CA ASN A 220 -8.57 2.38 -6.10
C ASN A 220 -8.42 2.02 -4.62
N MET A 221 -9.51 2.02 -3.85
CA MET A 221 -9.48 1.63 -2.43
C MET A 221 -8.99 0.18 -2.24
N ALA A 222 -9.30 -0.72 -3.17
CA ALA A 222 -8.81 -2.10 -3.12
C ALA A 222 -7.27 -2.16 -3.06
N PHE A 223 -6.57 -1.28 -3.76
CA PHE A 223 -5.10 -1.23 -3.76
C PHE A 223 -4.50 -0.25 -2.74
N LEU A 224 -5.29 0.65 -2.16
CA LEU A 224 -4.83 1.80 -1.37
C LEU A 224 -3.96 1.42 -0.16
N PHE A 225 -4.32 0.33 0.53
CA PHE A 225 -3.64 -0.14 1.73
C PHE A 225 -2.37 -0.94 1.44
N LEU A 226 -2.18 -1.48 0.22
CA LEU A 226 -1.02 -2.31 -0.10
C LEU A 226 0.31 -1.54 0.06
N PRO A 227 0.52 -0.37 -0.58
CA PRO A 227 1.79 0.36 -0.48
C PRO A 227 1.95 1.09 0.86
N ALA A 228 0.92 1.13 1.71
CA ALA A 228 1.00 1.68 3.06
C ALA A 228 1.70 0.72 4.04
N THR A 229 1.73 -0.58 3.74
CA THR A 229 2.38 -1.60 4.59
C THR A 229 3.89 -1.64 4.38
N ARG A 230 4.68 -1.68 5.46
CA ARG A 230 6.15 -1.67 5.39
C ARG A 230 6.75 -2.91 4.71
N ASN A 231 6.07 -4.05 4.84
CA ASN A 231 6.49 -5.35 4.31
C ASN A 231 5.50 -5.87 3.26
N CYS A 232 4.97 -4.99 2.40
CA CYS A 232 4.09 -5.43 1.32
C CYS A 232 4.83 -6.40 0.39
N VAL A 233 4.26 -7.57 0.14
CA VAL A 233 4.84 -8.60 -0.77
C VAL A 233 5.15 -8.00 -2.13
N TRP A 234 4.30 -7.11 -2.63
CA TRP A 234 4.47 -6.50 -3.95
C TRP A 234 5.73 -5.63 -3.99
N MET A 235 5.95 -4.84 -2.95
CA MET A 235 7.14 -3.97 -2.86
C MET A 235 8.39 -4.80 -2.60
N GLU A 236 8.34 -5.77 -1.70
CA GLU A 236 9.47 -6.65 -1.38
C GLU A 236 9.87 -7.54 -2.58
N PHE A 237 8.91 -8.12 -3.31
CA PHE A 237 9.15 -8.93 -4.50
C PHE A 237 9.79 -8.13 -5.64
N LEU A 238 9.34 -6.91 -5.87
CA LEU A 238 9.96 -5.97 -6.83
C LEU A 238 11.23 -5.29 -6.26
N ASN A 239 11.58 -5.61 -5.01
CA ASN A 239 12.71 -5.06 -4.25
C ASN A 239 12.66 -3.51 -4.13
N ILE A 240 11.45 -2.94 -4.12
CA ILE A 240 11.20 -1.52 -3.92
C ILE A 240 11.22 -1.25 -2.41
N SER A 241 12.07 -0.32 -1.96
CA SER A 241 12.10 0.07 -0.55
C SER A 241 10.81 0.80 -0.16
N TYR A 242 10.40 0.65 1.11
CA TYR A 242 9.22 1.33 1.65
C TYR A 242 9.23 2.84 1.40
N ALA A 243 10.38 3.51 1.60
CA ALA A 243 10.54 4.94 1.37
C ALA A 243 10.26 5.34 -0.10
N ASN A 244 10.58 4.47 -1.04
CA ASN A 244 10.28 4.67 -2.46
C ASN A 244 8.85 4.26 -2.83
N GLY A 245 8.27 3.30 -2.11
CA GLY A 245 6.92 2.78 -2.34
C GLY A 245 5.78 3.69 -1.86
N ILE A 246 6.02 4.51 -0.82
CA ILE A 246 4.99 5.42 -0.26
C ILE A 246 4.47 6.46 -1.27
N LYS A 247 5.20 6.69 -2.38
CA LYS A 247 4.68 7.52 -3.48
C LYS A 247 3.47 6.90 -4.18
N TYR A 248 3.42 5.57 -4.28
CA TYR A 248 2.30 4.87 -4.89
C TYR A 248 1.04 4.97 -4.03
N HIS A 249 1.17 4.83 -2.70
CA HIS A 249 0.05 5.09 -1.78
C HIS A 249 -0.51 6.51 -1.96
N ARG A 250 0.36 7.51 -2.11
CA ARG A 250 -0.06 8.90 -2.39
C ARG A 250 -0.80 9.03 -3.71
N TRP A 251 -0.31 8.42 -4.79
CA TRP A 251 -0.97 8.49 -6.10
C TRP A 251 -2.35 7.84 -6.07
N VAL A 252 -2.46 6.62 -5.54
CA VAL A 252 -3.74 5.92 -5.39
C VAL A 252 -4.69 6.72 -4.49
N GLY A 253 -4.19 7.23 -3.36
CA GLY A 253 -4.99 8.02 -2.42
C GLY A 253 -5.56 9.31 -3.02
N VAL A 254 -4.78 10.03 -3.83
CA VAL A 254 -5.29 11.22 -4.53
C VAL A 254 -6.42 10.86 -5.49
N ILE A 255 -6.27 9.79 -6.28
CA ILE A 255 -7.31 9.36 -7.21
C ILE A 255 -8.57 8.91 -6.45
N THR A 256 -8.43 8.16 -5.36
CA THR A 256 -9.55 7.79 -4.47
C THR A 256 -10.30 9.03 -3.97
N VAL A 257 -9.60 10.02 -3.43
CA VAL A 257 -10.26 11.23 -2.90
C VAL A 257 -10.95 12.03 -4.01
N VAL A 258 -10.30 12.20 -5.17
CA VAL A 258 -10.87 12.95 -6.31
C VAL A 258 -12.11 12.25 -6.87
N THR A 259 -12.05 10.94 -7.07
CA THR A 259 -13.18 10.16 -7.59
C THR A 259 -14.34 10.11 -6.59
N ALA A 260 -14.08 9.99 -5.28
CA ALA A 260 -15.10 10.10 -4.24
C ALA A 260 -15.76 11.49 -4.22
N PHE A 261 -14.97 12.56 -4.34
CA PHE A 261 -15.48 13.92 -4.40
C PHE A 261 -16.38 14.14 -5.62
N LEU A 262 -15.91 13.76 -6.82
CA LEU A 262 -16.69 13.91 -8.05
C LEU A 262 -17.96 13.02 -8.07
N HIS A 263 -17.89 11.83 -7.48
CA HIS A 263 -19.07 10.97 -7.25
C HIS A 263 -20.14 11.72 -6.45
N CYS A 264 -19.78 12.28 -5.29
CA CYS A 264 -20.72 13.03 -4.45
C CYS A 264 -21.24 14.29 -5.14
N VAL A 265 -20.35 15.10 -5.75
CA VAL A 265 -20.73 16.33 -6.47
C VAL A 265 -21.75 16.03 -7.57
N GLY A 266 -21.60 14.92 -8.30
CA GLY A 266 -22.57 14.53 -9.33
C GLY A 266 -23.96 14.23 -8.77
N TYR A 267 -24.05 13.55 -7.62
CA TYR A 267 -25.32 13.30 -6.93
C TYR A 267 -25.92 14.57 -6.34
N PHE A 268 -25.13 15.38 -5.63
CA PHE A 268 -25.56 16.64 -5.04
C PHE A 268 -26.11 17.61 -6.09
N TRP A 269 -25.37 17.79 -7.19
CA TRP A 269 -25.81 18.63 -8.29
C TRP A 269 -27.14 18.16 -8.86
N ASN A 270 -27.30 16.85 -9.00
CA ASN A 270 -28.53 16.27 -9.49
C ASN A 270 -29.70 16.47 -8.53
N TRP A 271 -29.51 16.23 -7.23
CA TRP A 271 -30.56 16.41 -6.22
C TRP A 271 -30.96 17.87 -6.04
N ILE A 272 -30.01 18.81 -6.11
CA ILE A 272 -30.30 20.25 -6.09
C ILE A 272 -31.18 20.63 -7.29
N ARG A 273 -30.89 20.11 -8.48
CA ARG A 273 -31.69 20.37 -9.68
C ARG A 273 -33.10 19.76 -9.61
N GLU A 274 -33.24 18.62 -8.95
CA GLU A 274 -34.52 17.93 -8.77
C GLU A 274 -35.31 18.48 -7.57
N GLY A 275 -34.72 19.37 -6.76
CA GLY A 275 -35.36 19.91 -5.54
C GLY A 275 -35.39 18.92 -4.37
N THR A 276 -34.68 17.79 -4.46
CA THR A 276 -34.73 16.67 -3.50
C THR A 276 -33.47 16.57 -2.63
N TRP A 277 -32.66 17.63 -2.56
CA TRP A 277 -31.39 17.62 -1.83
C TRP A 277 -31.57 17.31 -0.34
N THR A 278 -32.51 17.97 0.34
CA THR A 278 -32.76 17.76 1.79
C THR A 278 -33.18 16.33 2.10
N GLU A 279 -33.98 15.72 1.23
CA GLU A 279 -34.49 14.35 1.41
C GLU A 279 -33.40 13.29 1.21
N ASN A 280 -32.44 13.55 0.31
CA ASN A 280 -31.41 12.58 -0.05
C ASN A 280 -30.09 12.76 0.70
N ALA A 281 -29.73 13.97 1.10
CA ALA A 281 -28.45 14.28 1.75
C ALA A 281 -28.55 14.16 3.29
N LEU A 282 -29.65 14.60 3.88
CA LEU A 282 -29.81 14.60 5.33
C LEU A 282 -30.36 13.25 5.83
N PRO A 283 -29.95 12.80 7.02
CA PRO A 283 -30.52 11.61 7.61
C PRO A 283 -31.96 11.89 8.06
N CYS A 284 -32.81 10.87 8.00
CA CYS A 284 -34.11 10.92 8.67
C CYS A 284 -33.95 10.53 10.15
N PHE A 285 -34.49 11.34 11.06
CA PHE A 285 -34.37 11.13 12.50
C PHE A 285 -35.47 10.22 13.08
N ASP A 286 -36.60 10.11 12.39
CA ASP A 286 -37.77 9.32 12.82
C ASP A 286 -37.89 7.97 12.07
N CYS A 287 -36.86 7.57 11.33
CA CYS A 287 -36.84 6.37 10.51
C CYS A 287 -35.85 5.32 11.06
N ALA A 288 -36.15 4.05 10.86
CA ALA A 288 -35.18 2.98 11.13
C ALA A 288 -34.11 2.94 10.03
N VAL A 289 -32.82 2.91 10.40
CA VAL A 289 -31.67 2.91 9.47
C VAL A 289 -31.77 1.84 8.38
N GLY A 290 -32.22 0.62 8.73
CA GLY A 290 -32.39 -0.49 7.79
C GLY A 290 -33.81 -0.63 7.22
N GLY A 291 -34.73 0.29 7.57
CA GLY A 291 -36.10 0.28 7.06
C GLY A 291 -36.18 0.75 5.60
N LYS A 292 -37.29 0.46 4.92
CA LYS A 292 -37.48 0.86 3.50
C LYS A 292 -37.31 2.36 3.26
N GLU A 293 -37.80 3.16 4.20
CA GLU A 293 -37.75 4.63 4.12
C GLU A 293 -36.41 5.20 4.59
N GLY A 294 -35.75 4.53 5.54
CA GLY A 294 -34.49 4.99 6.12
C GLY A 294 -33.23 4.55 5.37
N HIS A 295 -33.30 3.47 4.60
CA HIS A 295 -32.13 2.88 3.95
C HIS A 295 -31.36 3.88 3.09
N ASP A 296 -32.03 4.53 2.12
CA ASP A 296 -31.34 5.40 1.16
C ASP A 296 -30.82 6.71 1.77
N PRO A 297 -31.59 7.46 2.60
CA PRO A 297 -31.08 8.66 3.27
C PRO A 297 -29.90 8.37 4.20
N TRP A 298 -29.98 7.32 5.02
CA TRP A 298 -28.87 6.94 5.89
C TRP A 298 -27.66 6.46 5.11
N MET A 299 -27.86 5.68 4.05
CA MET A 299 -26.80 5.25 3.14
C MET A 299 -26.04 6.47 2.58
N ASN A 300 -26.75 7.47 2.07
CA ASN A 300 -26.14 8.69 1.53
C ASN A 300 -25.40 9.49 2.60
N PHE A 301 -26.02 9.68 3.78
CA PHE A 301 -25.41 10.39 4.90
C PHE A 301 -24.12 9.71 5.39
N PHE A 302 -24.07 8.38 5.45
CA PHE A 302 -22.83 7.66 5.72
C PHE A 302 -21.75 7.92 4.66
N GLY A 303 -22.15 8.04 3.39
CA GLY A 303 -21.27 8.43 2.29
C GLY A 303 -20.68 9.83 2.48
N GLU A 304 -21.46 10.78 3.00
CA GLU A 304 -21.00 12.13 3.32
C GLU A 304 -19.96 12.14 4.44
N ILE A 305 -20.19 11.40 5.53
CA ILE A 305 -19.22 11.28 6.63
C ILE A 305 -17.91 10.66 6.13
N ALA A 306 -18.02 9.62 5.28
CA ALA A 306 -16.85 9.00 4.66
C ALA A 306 -16.08 9.99 3.79
N LEU A 307 -16.77 10.75 2.95
CA LEU A 307 -16.17 11.76 2.07
C LEU A 307 -15.49 12.87 2.88
N LEU A 308 -16.16 13.43 3.89
CA LEU A 308 -15.58 14.49 4.73
C LEU A 308 -14.29 14.00 5.41
N SER A 309 -14.28 12.76 5.89
CA SER A 309 -13.08 12.11 6.44
C SER A 309 -11.96 12.04 5.39
N PHE A 310 -12.25 11.56 4.18
CA PHE A 310 -11.27 11.45 3.11
C PHE A 310 -10.79 12.81 2.56
N LEU A 311 -11.65 13.83 2.55
CA LEU A 311 -11.26 15.20 2.19
C LEU A 311 -10.34 15.83 3.23
N ALA A 312 -10.62 15.64 4.52
CA ALA A 312 -9.74 16.10 5.61
C ALA A 312 -8.35 15.44 5.54
N ILE A 313 -8.32 14.13 5.26
CA ILE A 313 -7.08 13.39 5.00
C ILE A 313 -6.37 13.95 3.76
N GLY A 314 -7.09 14.16 2.65
CA GLY A 314 -6.53 14.68 1.41
C GLY A 314 -5.88 16.06 1.61
N PHE A 315 -6.58 16.98 2.28
CA PHE A 315 -6.10 18.32 2.59
C PHE A 315 -4.84 18.31 3.45
N THR A 316 -4.87 17.56 4.56
CA THR A 316 -3.70 17.49 5.46
C THR A 316 -2.52 16.74 4.85
N SER A 317 -2.75 15.91 3.82
CA SER A 317 -1.72 15.18 3.08
C SER A 317 -1.01 16.01 2.00
N ILE A 318 -1.48 17.24 1.72
CA ILE A 318 -0.83 18.17 0.79
C ILE A 318 0.63 18.39 1.23
N PRO A 319 1.63 18.34 0.31
CA PRO A 319 3.04 18.41 0.68
C PRO A 319 3.42 19.61 1.55
N TRP A 320 2.77 20.76 1.35
CA TRP A 320 2.97 21.95 2.16
C TRP A 320 2.47 21.76 3.60
N VAL A 321 1.23 21.31 3.79
CA VAL A 321 0.63 21.08 5.12
C VAL A 321 1.42 20.01 5.87
N ARG A 322 1.63 18.85 5.24
CA ARG A 322 2.33 17.72 5.87
C ARG A 322 3.76 18.03 6.29
N ARG A 323 4.48 18.90 5.57
CA ARG A 323 5.87 19.27 5.89
C ARG A 323 5.95 20.31 7.01
N LYS A 324 5.00 21.25 7.08
CA LYS A 324 4.97 22.29 8.12
C LYS A 324 4.26 21.84 9.41
N MET A 325 3.23 21.00 9.28
CA MET A 325 2.33 20.60 10.36
C MET A 325 2.24 19.06 10.41
N TYR A 326 3.38 18.40 10.60
CA TYR A 326 3.45 16.93 10.56
C TYR A 326 2.54 16.26 11.60
N ASN A 327 2.46 16.81 12.82
CA ASN A 327 1.60 16.27 13.88
C ASN A 327 0.11 16.32 13.50
N THR A 328 -0.35 17.44 12.93
CA THR A 328 -1.72 17.58 12.43
C THR A 328 -2.01 16.60 11.31
N PHE A 329 -1.09 16.49 10.33
CA PHE A 329 -1.20 15.49 9.27
C PHE A 329 -1.33 14.09 9.86
N TYR A 330 -0.44 13.70 10.77
CA TYR A 330 -0.42 12.37 11.33
C TYR A 330 -1.70 12.04 12.09
N SER A 331 -2.18 12.96 12.95
CA SER A 331 -3.40 12.77 13.72
C SER A 331 -4.64 12.71 12.82
N VAL A 332 -4.81 13.65 11.89
CA VAL A 332 -5.95 13.67 10.96
C VAL A 332 -5.93 12.48 10.00
N HIS A 333 -4.76 11.95 9.65
CA HIS A 333 -4.67 10.77 8.78
C HIS A 333 -5.42 9.56 9.37
N HIS A 334 -5.50 9.42 10.70
CA HIS A 334 -6.22 8.32 11.37
C HIS A 334 -7.73 8.32 11.11
N LEU A 335 -8.29 9.43 10.59
CA LEU A 335 -9.66 9.45 10.07
C LEU A 335 -9.88 8.41 8.96
N PHE A 336 -8.83 7.78 8.41
CA PHE A 336 -8.97 6.66 7.49
C PHE A 336 -9.80 5.52 8.11
N ILE A 337 -9.73 5.33 9.44
CA ILE A 337 -10.49 4.29 10.15
C ILE A 337 -11.98 4.62 10.07
N ILE A 338 -12.35 5.83 10.48
CA ILE A 338 -13.73 6.34 10.46
C ILE A 338 -14.24 6.34 9.02
N GLY A 339 -13.49 6.96 8.09
CA GLY A 339 -13.87 7.03 6.68
C GLY A 339 -14.05 5.66 6.03
N THR A 340 -13.24 4.67 6.38
CA THR A 340 -13.41 3.29 5.87
C THR A 340 -14.65 2.61 6.43
N ILE A 341 -14.92 2.76 7.74
CA ILE A 341 -16.14 2.20 8.37
C ILE A 341 -17.39 2.80 7.73
N PHE A 342 -17.46 4.12 7.61
CA PHE A 342 -18.60 4.80 7.00
C PHE A 342 -18.71 4.53 5.50
N ALA A 343 -17.61 4.30 4.78
CA ALA A 343 -17.67 3.83 3.40
C ALA A 343 -18.31 2.42 3.30
N VAL A 344 -18.05 1.54 4.27
CA VAL A 344 -18.74 0.23 4.36
C VAL A 344 -20.23 0.41 4.66
N LEU A 345 -20.59 1.29 5.59
CA LEU A 345 -22.00 1.57 5.88
C LEU A 345 -22.74 2.25 4.72
N HIS A 346 -22.05 3.09 3.94
CA HIS A 346 -22.58 3.67 2.71
C HIS A 346 -22.83 2.63 1.62
N TRP A 347 -22.00 1.60 1.51
CA TRP A 347 -22.27 0.50 0.59
C TRP A 347 -21.63 -0.78 1.09
N ASN A 348 -22.43 -1.63 1.76
CA ASN A 348 -21.94 -2.83 2.44
C ASN A 348 -21.04 -3.71 1.58
N ASN A 349 -21.32 -3.81 0.28
CA ASN A 349 -20.53 -4.61 -0.65
C ASN A 349 -19.10 -4.10 -0.86
N ILE A 350 -18.75 -2.86 -0.50
CA ILE A 350 -17.36 -2.38 -0.60
C ILE A 350 -16.41 -3.25 0.23
N ILE A 351 -16.91 -3.87 1.31
CA ILE A 351 -16.08 -4.67 2.22
C ILE A 351 -15.37 -5.78 1.47
N VAL A 352 -16.02 -6.49 0.55
CA VAL A 352 -15.40 -7.62 -0.17
C VAL A 352 -14.28 -7.18 -1.12
N TRP A 353 -14.31 -5.93 -1.59
CA TRP A 353 -13.26 -5.35 -2.45
C TRP A 353 -12.02 -4.97 -1.63
N ILE A 354 -12.22 -4.30 -0.51
CA ILE A 354 -11.13 -3.73 0.30
C ILE A 354 -10.60 -4.72 1.35
N PHE A 355 -11.38 -5.74 1.72
CA PHE A 355 -11.05 -6.69 2.79
C PHE A 355 -9.66 -7.31 2.66
N PRO A 356 -9.22 -7.80 1.47
CA PRO A 356 -7.89 -8.39 1.35
C PRO A 356 -6.76 -7.42 1.74
N SER A 357 -6.83 -6.17 1.26
CA SER A 357 -5.77 -5.18 1.49
C SER A 357 -5.84 -4.57 2.90
N VAL A 358 -7.05 -4.35 3.44
CA VAL A 358 -7.27 -3.92 4.82
C VAL A 358 -6.76 -4.99 5.80
N LEU A 359 -7.07 -6.26 5.57
CA LEU A 359 -6.62 -7.35 6.43
C LEU A 359 -5.08 -7.46 6.42
N LEU A 360 -4.45 -7.37 5.24
CA LEU A 360 -3.00 -7.30 5.14
C LEU A 360 -2.42 -6.13 5.93
N TYR A 361 -3.04 -4.95 5.83
CA TYR A 361 -2.63 -3.78 6.60
C TYR A 361 -2.73 -4.01 8.10
N THR A 362 -3.86 -4.52 8.58
CA THR A 362 -4.10 -4.80 10.00
C THR A 362 -3.11 -5.83 10.54
N VAL A 363 -2.87 -6.92 9.82
CA VAL A 363 -1.86 -7.93 10.21
C VAL A 363 -0.46 -7.32 10.24
N SER A 364 -0.08 -6.57 9.20
CA SER A 364 1.23 -5.92 9.15
C SER A 364 1.43 -4.95 10.31
N ARG A 365 0.38 -4.20 10.66
CA ARG A 365 0.38 -3.27 11.78
C ARG A 365 0.42 -4.00 13.12
N ALA A 366 -0.34 -5.08 13.30
CA ALA A 366 -0.29 -5.91 14.50
C ALA A 366 1.12 -6.48 14.75
N VAL A 367 1.73 -7.06 13.71
CA VAL A 367 3.12 -7.57 13.78
C VAL A 367 4.10 -6.45 14.10
N SER A 368 4.00 -5.32 13.42
CA SER A 368 4.88 -4.18 13.70
C SER A 368 4.62 -3.54 15.07
N SER A 369 3.46 -3.73 15.68
CA SER A 369 3.16 -3.32 17.05
C SER A 369 3.80 -4.24 18.06
N SER A 370 3.66 -5.53 17.85
CA SER A 370 4.35 -6.56 18.63
C SER A 370 5.86 -6.29 18.68
N ASN A 371 6.49 -6.03 17.53
CA ASN A 371 7.91 -5.68 17.47
C ASN A 371 8.26 -4.38 18.21
N GLY A 372 7.33 -3.42 18.27
CA GLY A 372 7.52 -2.14 18.96
C GLY A 372 7.45 -2.28 20.49
N PHE A 373 6.86 -3.35 21.01
CA PHE A 373 6.82 -3.62 22.44
C PHE A 373 8.08 -4.32 22.95
N THR A 374 9.00 -4.72 22.06
CA THR A 374 10.28 -5.32 22.46
C THR A 374 11.28 -4.21 22.82
N PRO A 375 11.62 -4.03 24.12
CA PRO A 375 12.60 -3.03 24.52
C PRO A 375 13.99 -3.41 23.98
N VAL A 376 14.80 -2.41 23.70
CA VAL A 376 16.19 -2.58 23.24
C VAL A 376 17.12 -1.89 24.23
N THR A 377 18.20 -2.58 24.63
CA THR A 377 19.19 -2.03 25.57
C THR A 377 20.07 -1.01 24.87
N VAL A 378 20.22 0.17 25.48
CA VAL A 378 21.20 1.17 25.05
C VAL A 378 22.57 0.79 25.61
N ARG A 379 23.56 0.58 24.73
CA ARG A 379 24.95 0.25 25.10
C ARG A 379 25.81 1.49 25.30
N GLU A 380 25.61 2.50 24.48
CA GLU A 380 26.36 3.76 24.54
C GLU A 380 25.40 4.91 24.24
N PHE A 381 25.48 5.98 25.04
CA PHE A 381 24.73 7.20 24.84
C PHE A 381 25.67 8.38 25.10
N THR A 382 26.13 9.03 24.03
CA THR A 382 27.17 10.06 24.11
C THR A 382 26.79 11.27 23.27
N THR A 383 27.05 12.48 23.79
CA THR A 383 26.90 13.73 23.03
C THR A 383 28.16 13.96 22.21
N LEU A 384 28.03 14.03 20.88
CA LEU A 384 29.15 14.31 19.97
C LEU A 384 29.36 15.81 19.77
N SER A 385 28.27 16.59 19.76
CA SER A 385 28.27 18.05 19.69
C SER A 385 26.99 18.61 20.33
N HIS A 386 26.81 19.94 20.35
CA HIS A 386 25.61 20.58 20.90
C HIS A 386 24.29 20.05 20.30
N ASP A 387 24.30 19.62 19.04
CA ASP A 387 23.09 19.20 18.31
C ASP A 387 23.08 17.71 17.91
N VAL A 388 24.14 16.95 18.24
CA VAL A 388 24.29 15.57 17.79
C VAL A 388 24.55 14.61 18.94
N VAL A 389 23.70 13.60 19.05
CA VAL A 389 23.82 12.52 20.03
C VAL A 389 24.07 11.19 19.32
N LYS A 390 25.05 10.44 19.79
CA LYS A 390 25.34 9.07 19.38
C LYS A 390 24.61 8.11 20.33
N VAL A 391 23.78 7.26 19.75
CA VAL A 391 23.05 6.21 20.47
C VAL A 391 23.44 4.87 19.87
N VAL A 392 24.07 4.00 20.66
CA VAL A 392 24.41 2.63 20.26
C VAL A 392 23.45 1.68 20.95
N LEU A 393 22.70 0.93 20.15
CA LEU A 393 21.68 0.00 20.61
C LEU A 393 22.20 -1.44 20.53
N SER A 394 21.79 -2.29 21.47
CA SER A 394 22.06 -3.72 21.40
C SER A 394 21.33 -4.34 20.22
N ARG A 395 22.06 -5.02 19.34
CA ARG A 395 21.48 -5.76 18.20
C ARG A 395 20.82 -7.05 18.69
N SER A 396 19.63 -7.34 18.18
CA SER A 396 19.00 -8.65 18.38
C SER A 396 19.85 -9.75 17.74
N THR A 397 20.09 -10.85 18.47
CA THR A 397 20.85 -12.01 17.99
C THR A 397 20.06 -12.86 17.00
N THR A 398 18.74 -12.62 16.89
CA THR A 398 17.89 -13.28 15.91
C THR A 398 17.96 -12.57 14.55
N ARG A 399 17.43 -13.21 13.51
CA ARG A 399 17.33 -12.65 12.13
C ARG A 399 16.60 -11.30 12.05
N SER A 400 15.87 -10.89 13.10
CA SER A 400 15.22 -9.58 13.19
C SER A 400 16.23 -8.43 13.37
N GLY A 401 17.43 -8.72 13.88
CA GLY A 401 18.52 -7.74 14.03
C GLY A 401 19.32 -7.51 12.75
N ASP A 402 19.07 -8.23 11.66
CA ASP A 402 19.78 -8.07 10.39
C ASP A 402 19.29 -6.85 9.62
N PHE A 403 20.22 -5.97 9.25
CA PHE A 403 19.94 -4.78 8.45
C PHE A 403 20.93 -4.66 7.28
N LYS A 404 20.57 -3.80 6.31
CA LYS A 404 21.40 -3.43 5.16
C LYS A 404 21.83 -1.96 5.29
N VAL A 405 22.93 -1.62 4.63
CA VAL A 405 23.41 -0.23 4.53
C VAL A 405 22.30 0.68 3.99
N GLY A 406 22.12 1.84 4.62
CA GLY A 406 21.10 2.83 4.23
C GLY A 406 19.69 2.51 4.72
N GLN A 407 19.50 1.47 5.52
CA GLN A 407 18.23 1.26 6.23
C GLN A 407 18.13 2.17 7.46
N PHE A 408 16.89 2.35 7.92
CA PHE A 408 16.55 3.17 9.06
C PHE A 408 15.63 2.38 10.00
N ILE A 409 15.64 2.76 11.27
CA ILE A 409 14.77 2.20 12.32
C ILE A 409 13.81 3.26 12.83
N TYR A 410 12.74 2.84 13.47
CA TYR A 410 11.91 3.73 14.27
C TYR A 410 12.23 3.52 15.73
N LEU A 411 12.47 4.61 16.45
CA LEU A 411 12.68 4.60 17.89
C LEU A 411 11.55 5.35 18.59
N ASN A 412 11.06 4.74 19.65
CA ASN A 412 10.18 5.38 20.63
C ASN A 412 10.96 5.47 21.94
N VAL A 413 10.87 6.63 22.59
CA VAL A 413 11.45 6.88 23.92
C VAL A 413 10.27 7.15 24.85
N PRO A 414 9.76 6.13 25.58
CA PRO A 414 8.51 6.23 26.33
C PRO A 414 8.50 7.33 27.39
N THR A 415 9.67 7.71 27.90
CA THR A 415 9.84 8.81 28.87
C THR A 415 9.58 10.19 28.27
N ILE A 416 9.72 10.36 26.95
CA ILE A 416 9.39 11.60 26.22
C ILE A 416 7.97 11.53 25.69
N SER A 417 7.62 10.42 25.03
CA SER A 417 6.30 10.22 24.45
C SER A 417 5.99 8.74 24.28
N LYS A 418 4.85 8.29 24.81
CA LYS A 418 4.40 6.90 24.69
C LYS A 418 3.91 6.52 23.29
N LEU A 419 3.57 7.51 22.46
CA LEU A 419 2.90 7.31 21.17
C LEU A 419 3.79 7.64 19.97
N GLN A 420 4.80 8.50 20.13
CA GLN A 420 5.58 9.00 19.00
C GLN A 420 6.76 8.10 18.63
N TRP A 421 6.81 7.70 17.36
CA TRP A 421 7.89 6.92 16.79
C TRP A 421 8.64 7.76 15.76
N HIS A 422 9.96 7.90 15.92
CA HIS A 422 10.79 8.72 15.05
C HIS A 422 11.75 7.86 14.22
N ALA A 423 11.88 8.18 12.94
CA ALA A 423 12.75 7.46 12.03
C ALA A 423 14.20 7.95 12.13
N PHE A 424 15.16 7.04 12.30
CA PHE A 424 16.59 7.31 12.33
C PHE A 424 17.34 6.36 11.40
N THR A 425 18.20 6.90 10.54
CA THR A 425 19.08 6.09 9.68
C THR A 425 20.13 5.37 10.51
N ILE A 426 20.38 4.09 10.22
CA ILE A 426 21.41 3.32 10.92
C ILE A 426 22.79 3.80 10.44
N GLY A 427 23.58 4.35 11.36
CA GLY A 427 24.94 4.82 11.06
C GLY A 427 26.03 3.75 11.12
N SER A 428 25.76 2.59 11.73
CA SER A 428 26.73 1.49 11.86
C SER A 428 26.76 0.56 10.64
N SER A 429 27.86 -0.19 10.49
CA SER A 429 27.99 -1.19 9.43
C SER A 429 27.19 -2.46 9.78
N PRO A 430 26.56 -3.14 8.81
CA PRO A 430 25.92 -4.43 9.07
C PRO A 430 26.86 -5.54 9.58
N ARG A 431 28.17 -5.37 9.38
CA ARG A 431 29.22 -6.34 9.76
C ARG A 431 29.85 -6.10 11.13
N THR A 432 29.57 -4.96 11.75
CA THR A 432 29.88 -4.66 13.16
C THR A 432 28.72 -5.10 14.04
#